data_AF-A0A243A597-F1
#
_entry.id   AF-A0A243A597-F1
#
_cell.length_a   1.000
_cell.length_b   1.000
_cell.length_c   1.000
_cell.angle_alpha   90.00
_cell.angle_beta   90.00
_cell.angle_gamma   90.00
#
_symmetry.space_group_name_H-M   'P 1'
#
loop_
_entity.id
_entity.type
_entity.pdbx_description
1 polymer ?
#
loop_
_entity_poly.entity_id
_entity_poly.type
_entity_poly.pdbx_seq_one_letter_code
_entity_poly.pdbx_strand_id
1 'polypeptide(L)'
;MSSFEKKNDFLALLVTVLLSSIIGTCLDAFFVHTQIYSFPVRPFSSIFSVNIGFTLFVLPILTIIFIQISKTLSAVSRTLFIILIGLCASIFEQVAERLGLFVHNGNWHHAYSLFGYIIFFSLIWKLYTWMQK
;
A
#
# COMPACT_ATOMS: atom_id res chain seq x y z
N MET A 1 -4.33 27.17 9.89
CA MET A 1 -5.41 26.25 9.46
C MET A 1 -6.63 26.46 10.33
N SER A 2 -7.77 26.76 9.71
CA SER A 2 -9.06 26.89 10.38
C SER A 2 -9.54 25.54 10.93
N SER A 3 -10.50 25.55 11.86
CA SER A 3 -11.13 24.31 12.38
C SER A 3 -11.77 23.47 11.26
N PHE A 4 -12.35 24.14 10.26
CA PHE A 4 -12.97 23.49 9.10
C PHE A 4 -11.93 22.81 8.20
N GLU A 5 -10.81 23.46 7.92
CA GLU A 5 -9.70 22.88 7.14
C GLU A 5 -9.11 21.64 7.83
N LYS A 6 -8.98 21.66 9.16
CA LYS A 6 -8.51 20.48 9.93
C LYS A 6 -9.50 19.32 9.87
N LYS A 7 -10.81 19.59 9.88
CA LYS A 7 -11.85 18.55 9.78
C LYS A 7 -11.84 17.90 8.39
N ASN A 8 -11.70 18.69 7.33
CA ASN A 8 -11.61 18.17 5.96
C ASN A 8 -10.33 17.37 5.74
N ASP A 9 -9.20 17.83 6.27
CA ASP A 9 -7.92 17.10 6.22
C ASP A 9 -8.00 15.73 6.89
N PHE A 10 -8.60 15.67 8.09
CA PHE A 10 -8.79 14.42 8.82
C PHE A 10 -9.72 13.45 8.06
N LEU A 11 -10.83 13.95 7.50
CA LEU A 11 -11.74 13.12 6.71
C LEU A 11 -11.06 12.59 5.44
N ALA A 12 -10.32 13.45 4.72
CA ALA A 12 -9.57 13.05 3.53
C ALA A 12 -8.54 11.97 3.85
N LEU A 13 -7.83 12.10 4.98
CA LEU A 13 -6.90 11.09 5.48
C LEU A 13 -7.62 9.77 5.79
N LEU A 14 -8.71 9.82 6.57
CA LEU A 14 -9.47 8.65 6.98
C LEU A 14 -10.02 7.88 5.77
N VAL A 15 -10.65 8.58 4.83
CA VAL A 15 -11.20 7.98 3.60
C VAL A 15 -10.08 7.39 2.74
N THR A 16 -8.95 8.08 2.61
CA THR A 16 -7.83 7.58 1.81
C THR A 16 -7.21 6.34 2.43
N VAL A 17 -7.07 6.28 3.75
CA VAL A 17 -6.56 5.10 4.48
C VAL A 17 -7.51 3.91 4.33
N LEU A 18 -8.81 4.15 4.41
CA LEU A 18 -9.81 3.10 4.20
C LEU A 18 -9.77 2.59 2.76
N LEU A 19 -9.75 3.49 1.77
CA LEU A 19 -9.66 3.12 0.36
C LEU A 19 -8.34 2.42 0.02
N SER A 20 -7.21 2.86 0.56
CA SER A 20 -5.92 2.20 0.33
C SER A 20 -5.94 0.77 0.84
N SER A 21 -6.55 0.54 2.00
CA SER A 21 -6.71 -0.78 2.59
C SER A 21 -7.60 -1.66 1.73
N ILE A 22 -8.75 -1.16 1.27
CA ILE A 22 -9.66 -1.90 0.37
C ILE A 22 -8.95 -2.26 -0.93
N ILE A 23 -8.30 -1.29 -1.59
CA ILE A 23 -7.58 -1.52 -2.85
C ILE A 23 -6.48 -2.55 -2.66
N GLY A 24 -5.66 -2.41 -1.61
CA GLY A 24 -4.61 -3.39 -1.28
C GLY A 24 -5.18 -4.78 -1.03
N THR A 25 -6.26 -4.90 -0.25
CA THR A 25 -6.93 -6.18 0.00
C THR A 25 -7.41 -6.83 -1.30
N CYS A 26 -8.04 -6.04 -2.18
CA CYS A 26 -8.56 -6.54 -3.44
C CYS A 26 -7.44 -7.00 -4.37
N LEU A 27 -6.34 -6.26 -4.44
CA LEU A 27 -5.15 -6.66 -5.19
C LEU A 27 -4.57 -7.96 -4.62
N ASP A 28 -4.46 -8.06 -3.29
CA ASP A 28 -3.95 -9.28 -2.66
C ASP A 28 -4.86 -10.47 -2.93
N ALA A 29 -6.17 -10.30 -2.80
CA ALA A 29 -7.14 -11.35 -3.06
C ALA A 29 -7.11 -11.78 -4.53
N PHE A 30 -6.96 -10.83 -5.45
CA PHE A 30 -6.82 -11.12 -6.88
C PHE A 30 -5.56 -11.96 -7.15
N PHE A 31 -4.39 -11.52 -6.68
CA PHE A 31 -3.13 -12.21 -6.95
C PHE A 31 -3.05 -13.59 -6.29
N VAL A 32 -3.61 -13.74 -5.08
CA VAL A 32 -3.73 -15.05 -4.42
C VAL A 32 -4.68 -15.97 -5.19
N HIS A 33 -5.82 -15.46 -5.63
CA HIS A 33 -6.79 -16.27 -6.39
C HIS A 33 -6.21 -16.72 -7.75
N THR A 34 -5.43 -15.87 -8.41
CA THR A 34 -4.76 -16.21 -9.68
C THR A 34 -3.45 -17.00 -9.51
N GLN A 35 -3.12 -17.43 -8.29
CA GLN A 35 -1.90 -18.20 -7.99
C GLN A 35 -0.60 -17.48 -8.42
N ILE A 36 -0.61 -16.14 -8.41
CA ILE A 36 0.57 -15.33 -8.70
C ILE A 36 1.50 -15.29 -7.49
N TYR A 37 0.92 -15.24 -6.29
CA TYR A 37 1.65 -15.45 -5.04
C TYR A 37 0.72 -16.05 -3.97
N SER A 38 1.29 -16.45 -2.83
CA SER A 38 0.54 -16.88 -1.66
C SER A 38 1.13 -16.31 -0.36
N PHE A 39 0.35 -16.31 0.72
CA PHE A 39 0.81 -16.00 2.07
C PHE A 39 0.79 -17.27 2.95
N PRO A 40 1.91 -18.01 3.07
CA PRO A 40 1.93 -19.26 3.84
C PRO A 40 1.67 -19.02 5.33
N VAL A 41 2.25 -17.94 5.87
CA VAL A 41 2.11 -17.55 7.28
C VAL A 41 1.19 -16.34 7.37
N ARG A 42 -0.07 -16.56 7.77
CA ARG A 42 -1.09 -15.50 7.88
C ARG A 42 -2.08 -15.77 9.02
N PRO A 43 -2.63 -14.73 9.67
CA PRO A 43 -3.69 -14.88 10.67
C PRO A 43 -4.96 -15.46 10.06
N PHE A 44 -5.66 -16.32 10.82
CA PHE A 44 -6.96 -16.91 10.45
C PHE A 44 -6.96 -17.55 9.04
N SER A 45 -5.94 -18.37 8.75
CA SER A 45 -5.72 -18.97 7.42
C SER A 45 -6.86 -19.84 6.89
N SER A 46 -7.76 -20.32 7.76
CA SER A 46 -8.97 -21.06 7.40
C SER A 46 -10.10 -20.17 6.85
N ILE A 47 -10.05 -18.86 7.09
CA ILE A 47 -11.09 -17.89 6.70
C ILE A 47 -10.56 -16.98 5.59
N PHE A 48 -9.35 -16.45 5.77
CA PHE A 48 -8.75 -15.51 4.82
C PHE A 48 -7.64 -16.19 4.02
N SER A 49 -7.67 -15.99 2.70
CA SER A 49 -6.58 -16.39 1.79
C SER A 49 -5.44 -15.35 1.77
N VAL A 50 -5.75 -14.09 2.08
CA VAL A 50 -4.80 -12.97 2.19
C VAL A 50 -4.30 -12.78 3.61
N ASN A 51 -3.20 -12.05 3.78
CA ASN A 51 -2.72 -11.67 5.11
C ASN A 51 -3.51 -10.48 5.67
N ILE A 52 -4.65 -10.77 6.30
CA ILE A 52 -5.55 -9.74 6.84
C ILE A 52 -4.88 -8.84 7.89
N GLY A 53 -3.85 -9.32 8.59
CA GLY A 53 -3.08 -8.50 9.53
C GLY A 53 -2.27 -7.41 8.84
N PHE A 54 -1.67 -7.74 7.69
CA PHE A 54 -0.99 -6.75 6.86
C PHE A 54 -1.97 -5.69 6.37
N THR A 55 -3.12 -6.13 5.86
CA THR A 55 -4.17 -5.26 5.33
C THR A 55 -4.78 -4.33 6.38
N LEU A 56 -5.11 -4.82 7.59
CA LEU A 56 -5.86 -4.05 8.59
C LEU A 56 -4.98 -3.18 9.48
N PHE A 57 -3.68 -3.45 9.54
CA PHE A 57 -2.76 -2.72 10.44
C PHE A 57 -1.61 -2.11 9.67
N VAL A 58 -0.81 -2.93 8.99
CA VAL A 58 0.44 -2.48 8.36
C VAL A 58 0.16 -1.47 7.25
N LEU A 59 -0.76 -1.80 6.34
CA LEU A 59 -1.09 -0.95 5.20
C LEU A 59 -1.71 0.40 5.59
N PRO A 60 -2.67 0.48 6.54
CA PRO A 60 -3.15 1.75 7.09
C PRO A 60 -2.03 2.61 7.68
N ILE A 61 -1.16 2.02 8.51
CA ILE A 61 -0.06 2.75 9.15
C ILE A 61 0.90 3.29 8.08
N LEU A 62 1.28 2.47 7.11
CA LEU A 62 2.12 2.89 5.99
C LEU A 62 1.46 4.00 5.17
N THR A 63 0.16 3.89 4.91
CA THR A 63 -0.60 4.92 4.18
C THR A 63 -0.60 6.25 4.93
N ILE A 64 -0.83 6.23 6.25
CA ILE A 64 -0.79 7.43 7.09
C ILE A 64 0.60 8.06 7.02
N ILE A 65 1.66 7.28 7.26
CA ILE A 65 3.05 7.77 7.22
C ILE A 65 3.37 8.37 5.84
N PHE A 66 3.03 7.66 4.77
CA PHE A 66 3.22 8.12 3.39
C PHE A 66 2.55 9.47 3.13
N ILE A 67 1.28 9.63 3.54
CA ILE A 67 0.54 10.89 3.35
C ILE A 67 1.18 12.01 4.17
N GLN A 68 1.50 11.78 5.45
CA GLN A 68 2.08 12.83 6.30
C GLN A 68 3.42 13.34 5.75
N ILE A 69 4.28 12.45 5.26
CA ILE A 69 5.52 12.84 4.59
C ILE A 69 5.20 13.57 3.27
N SER A 70 4.30 13.03 2.44
CA SER A 70 3.99 13.59 1.13
C SER A 70 3.40 15.01 1.16
N LYS A 71 2.75 15.38 2.27
CA LYS A 71 2.24 16.75 2.51
C LYS A 71 3.34 17.80 2.67
N THR A 72 4.53 17.41 3.15
CA THR A 72 5.64 18.34 3.37
C THR A 72 6.57 18.48 2.16
N LEU A 73 6.38 17.65 1.13
CA LEU A 73 7.23 17.58 -0.05
C LEU A 73 6.68 18.42 -1.21
N SER A 74 7.62 19.00 -1.97
CA SER A 74 7.32 19.57 -3.29
C SER A 74 6.82 18.49 -4.27
N ALA A 75 6.19 18.90 -5.37
CA ALA A 75 5.71 17.94 -6.37
C ALA A 75 6.83 17.03 -6.92
N VAL A 76 8.02 17.59 -7.21
CA VAL A 76 9.17 16.83 -7.72
C VAL A 76 9.73 15.90 -6.63
N SER A 77 9.96 16.43 -5.42
CA SER A 77 10.47 15.64 -4.30
C SER A 77 9.53 14.49 -3.94
N ARG A 78 8.21 14.71 -4.03
CA ARG A 78 7.21 13.67 -3.80
C ARG A 78 7.23 12.59 -4.87
N THR A 79 7.39 12.95 -6.14
CA THR A 79 7.55 11.95 -7.21
C THR A 79 8.78 11.07 -6.96
N LEU A 80 9.91 11.68 -6.59
CA LEU A 80 11.12 10.93 -6.21
C LEU A 80 10.89 10.05 -4.98
N PHE A 81 10.17 10.56 -3.97
CA PHE A 81 9.80 9.78 -2.78
C PHE A 81 8.92 8.58 -3.12
N ILE A 82 7.94 8.72 -4.02
CA ILE A 82 7.10 7.61 -4.50
C ILE A 82 7.94 6.53 -5.21
N ILE A 83 8.91 6.93 -6.02
CA ILE A 83 9.82 5.98 -6.68
C ILE A 83 10.68 5.26 -5.63
N LEU A 84 11.22 6.00 -4.67
CA LEU A 84 12.07 5.44 -3.61
C LEU A 84 11.32 4.46 -2.71
N ILE A 85 10.11 4.82 -2.26
CA ILE A 85 9.30 3.91 -1.43
C ILE A 85 8.85 2.67 -2.23
N GLY A 86 8.58 2.81 -3.53
CA GLY A 86 8.31 1.67 -4.41
C GLY A 86 9.50 0.71 -4.51
N LEU A 87 10.71 1.26 -4.62
CA LEU A 87 11.95 0.46 -4.60
C LEU A 87 12.14 -0.25 -3.25
N CYS A 88 11.98 0.48 -2.15
CA CYS A 88 12.05 -0.10 -0.81
C CYS A 88 11.03 -1.23 -0.63
N ALA A 89 9.77 -1.01 -1.03
CA ALA A 89 8.70 -2.00 -0.93
C ALA A 89 9.02 -3.28 -1.72
N SER A 90 9.50 -3.14 -2.96
CA SER A 90 9.90 -4.29 -3.79
C SER A 90 11.08 -5.08 -3.21
N ILE A 91 12.00 -4.42 -2.50
CA ILE A 91 13.07 -5.10 -1.75
C ILE A 91 12.48 -5.81 -0.52
N PHE A 92 11.63 -5.15 0.26
CA PHE A 92 11.00 -5.74 1.44
C PHE A 92 10.16 -6.96 1.12
N GLU A 93 9.48 -6.95 -0.03
CA GLU A 93 8.72 -8.08 -0.54
C GLU A 93 9.61 -9.29 -0.82
N GLN A 94 10.76 -9.10 -1.49
CA GLN A 94 11.74 -10.17 -1.69
C GLN A 94 12.34 -10.68 -0.36
N VAL A 95 12.51 -9.80 0.62
CA VAL A 95 12.92 -10.21 1.98
C VAL A 95 11.82 -11.03 2.65
N ALA A 96 10.56 -10.58 2.59
CA ALA A 96 9.42 -11.32 3.11
C ALA A 96 9.28 -12.69 2.43
N GLU A 97 9.65 -12.77 1.16
CA GLU A 97 9.70 -14.02 0.41
C GLU A 97 10.75 -15.00 0.92
N ARG A 98 11.98 -14.52 1.15
CA ARG A 98 13.04 -15.33 1.75
C ARG A 98 12.71 -15.79 3.18
N LEU A 99 11.89 -15.03 3.90
CA LEU A 99 11.41 -15.37 5.23
C LEU A 99 10.19 -16.31 5.21
N GLY A 100 9.64 -16.66 4.04
CA GLY A 100 8.48 -17.54 3.90
C GLY A 100 7.14 -16.92 4.33
N LEU A 101 7.11 -15.61 4.58
CA LEU A 101 5.88 -14.88 4.94
C LEU A 101 4.96 -14.66 3.74
N PHE A 102 5.56 -14.70 2.55
CA PHE A 102 4.99 -14.41 1.26
C PHE A 102 5.73 -15.29 0.24
N VAL A 103 5.11 -15.80 -0.81
CA VAL A 103 5.81 -16.62 -1.83
C VAL A 103 5.25 -16.32 -3.21
N HIS A 104 6.10 -15.88 -4.14
CA HIS A 104 5.70 -15.73 -5.53
C HIS A 104 5.73 -17.07 -6.28
N ASN A 105 4.93 -17.14 -7.35
CA ASN A 105 5.12 -18.14 -8.38
C ASN A 105 6.46 -17.90 -9.10
N GLY A 106 7.13 -18.96 -9.55
CA GLY A 106 8.41 -18.89 -10.26
C GLY A 106 8.42 -18.08 -11.56
N ASN A 107 7.25 -17.75 -12.11
CA ASN A 107 7.11 -16.88 -13.30
C ASN A 107 7.01 -15.38 -12.95
N TRP A 108 7.00 -15.01 -11.67
CA TRP A 108 6.92 -13.62 -11.27
C TRP A 108 8.22 -12.87 -11.50
N HIS A 109 8.13 -11.73 -12.18
CA HIS A 109 9.27 -10.84 -12.37
C HIS A 109 9.18 -9.69 -11.36
N HIS A 110 10.11 -9.60 -10.41
CA HIS A 110 10.07 -8.59 -9.32
C HIS A 110 9.99 -7.13 -9.78
N ALA A 111 10.36 -6.84 -11.03
CA ALA A 111 10.14 -5.52 -11.63
C ALA A 111 8.66 -5.11 -11.63
N TYR A 112 7.73 -6.07 -11.75
CA TYR A 112 6.29 -5.80 -11.69
C TYR A 112 5.87 -5.23 -10.34
N SER A 113 6.46 -5.73 -9.25
CA SER A 113 6.18 -5.20 -7.91
C SER A 113 6.64 -3.75 -7.77
N LEU A 114 7.82 -3.41 -8.29
CA LEU A 114 8.30 -2.02 -8.30
C LEU A 114 7.29 -1.07 -8.96
N PHE A 115 6.84 -1.41 -10.17
CA PHE A 115 5.83 -0.60 -10.87
C PHE A 115 4.49 -0.60 -10.13
N GLY A 116 4.07 -1.74 -9.61
CA GLY A 116 2.85 -1.88 -8.81
C GLY A 116 2.82 -0.93 -7.61
N TYR A 117 3.90 -0.89 -6.83
CA TYR A 117 3.99 0.01 -5.68
C TYR A 117 4.04 1.49 -6.09
N ILE A 118 4.77 1.84 -7.16
CA ILE A 118 4.78 3.22 -7.68
C ILE A 118 3.37 3.66 -8.10
N ILE A 119 2.64 2.80 -8.81
CA ILE A 119 1.26 3.05 -9.23
C ILE A 119 0.36 3.19 -8.01
N PHE A 120 0.48 2.28 -7.05
CA PHE A 120 -0.31 2.28 -5.82
C PHE A 120 -0.13 3.58 -5.05
N PHE A 121 1.10 3.96 -4.69
CA PHE A 121 1.35 5.19 -3.92
C PHE A 121 1.00 6.46 -4.70
N SER A 122 1.16 6.45 -6.04
CA SER A 122 0.67 7.55 -6.89
C SER A 122 -0.85 7.70 -6.84
N LEU A 123 -1.58 6.58 -6.88
CA LEU A 123 -3.03 6.56 -6.75
C LEU A 123 -3.47 7.06 -5.38
N ILE A 124 -2.85 6.58 -4.30
CA ILE A 124 -3.17 7.00 -2.92
C ILE A 124 -2.97 8.50 -2.76
N TRP A 125 -1.88 9.06 -3.27
CA TRP A 125 -1.66 10.51 -3.21
C TRP A 125 -2.71 11.30 -4.00
N LYS A 126 -3.09 10.82 -5.20
CA LYS A 126 -4.17 11.43 -5.99
C LYS A 126 -5.51 11.37 -5.27
N LEU A 127 -5.86 10.25 -4.64
CA LEU A 127 -7.08 10.10 -3.86
C LEU A 127 -7.11 11.09 -2.68
N TYR A 128 -6.04 11.17 -1.91
CA TYR A 128 -5.93 12.11 -0.79
C TYR A 128 -6.15 13.56 -1.23
N THR A 129 -5.44 13.99 -2.27
CA THR A 129 -5.55 15.37 -2.77
C THR A 129 -6.88 15.66 -3.44
N TRP A 130 -7.54 14.65 -4.01
CA TRP A 130 -8.90 14.79 -4.54
C TRP A 130 -9.91 14.98 -3.41
N MET A 131 -9.77 14.25 -2.31
CA MET A 131 -10.65 14.36 -1.13
C MET A 131 -10.43 15.65 -0.32
N GLN A 132 -9.28 16.32 -0.47
CA GLN A 132 -9.02 17.61 0.16
C GLN A 132 -9.66 18.81 -0.57
N LYS A 133 -10.04 18.64 -1.84
CA LYS A 133 -10.70 19.68 -2.64
C LYS A 133 -12.19 19.74 -2.35
#